data_AF-K0IJ66-F1
#
_entry.id   AF-K0IJ66-F1
#
_cell.length_a   1.000
_cell.length_b   1.000
_cell.length_c   1.000
_cell.angle_alpha   90.00
_cell.angle_beta   90.00
_cell.angle_gamma   90.00
#
_symmetry.space_group_name_H-M   'P 1'
#
loop_
_entity.id
_entity.type
_entity.pdbx_description
1 polymer ?
#
loop_
_entity_poly.entity_id
_entity_poly.type
_entity_poly.pdbx_seq_one_letter_code
_entity_poly.pdbx_strand_id
1 'polypeptide(L)'
;MEAGSSAPQRSRKSHGKAYLWFQRNEQRLLVIDVVCIVTLFFLHLFTSMFQIFVHEIAIAVQIAATVLAAFIALSVVWKGIVPLVICILGIVLMHNSVILPYYAEPQPGEATVGGARFTWTLYTPLAVSVAANMHFFLGVAMVAFSIIIAYRPSILFARNRPEPLDSEWSKYPVWYDNTLLANNLTEPSIPVQNLMTDQDRYLLWRYEYVLADIYGTPHLVRPNGMVPKNSTHIFRDKDSGRVIGKARYTGFFM
;
A
#
# COMPACT_ATOMS: atom_id res chain seq x y z
N MET A 1 -31.36 3.99 -37.11
CA MET A 1 -30.63 5.24 -36.87
C MET A 1 -30.01 5.16 -35.49
N GLU A 2 -28.70 5.32 -35.48
CA GLU A 2 -27.76 5.10 -34.38
C GLU A 2 -27.89 6.14 -33.25
N ALA A 3 -27.57 5.72 -32.02
CA ALA A 3 -26.71 6.46 -31.10
C ALA A 3 -26.39 5.58 -29.88
N GLY A 4 -25.42 4.67 -30.03
CA GLY A 4 -24.78 4.01 -28.89
C GLY A 4 -23.86 5.00 -28.19
N SER A 5 -24.27 5.49 -27.02
CA SER A 5 -23.44 6.31 -26.15
C SER A 5 -22.27 5.47 -25.61
N SER A 6 -21.10 5.65 -26.21
CA SER A 6 -19.84 5.09 -25.72
C SER A 6 -19.37 5.88 -24.49
N ALA A 7 -19.55 5.29 -23.30
CA ALA A 7 -18.92 5.75 -22.07
C ALA A 7 -17.38 5.69 -22.16
N PRO A 8 -16.64 6.54 -21.44
CA PRO A 8 -15.24 6.86 -21.75
C PRO A 8 -14.26 5.76 -21.29
N GLN A 9 -13.85 4.89 -22.21
CA GLN A 9 -12.74 3.93 -22.01
C GLN A 9 -11.36 4.57 -21.75
N ARG A 10 -11.23 5.89 -21.90
CA ARG A 10 -9.96 6.62 -21.77
C ARG A 10 -9.44 6.71 -20.32
N SER A 11 -10.33 6.73 -19.33
CA SER A 11 -9.99 6.88 -17.90
C SER A 11 -9.19 5.68 -17.36
N ARG A 12 -9.66 4.44 -17.61
CA ARG A 12 -9.03 3.20 -17.11
C ARG A 12 -7.59 2.99 -17.60
N LYS A 13 -7.28 3.35 -18.85
CA LYS A 13 -5.91 3.22 -19.40
C LYS A 13 -4.93 4.25 -18.82
N SER A 14 -5.40 5.44 -18.43
CA SER A 14 -4.54 6.49 -17.84
C SER A 14 -4.17 6.17 -16.39
N HIS A 15 -5.13 5.65 -15.61
CA HIS A 15 -4.92 5.23 -14.22
C HIS A 15 -3.84 4.14 -14.11
N GLY A 16 -3.84 3.18 -15.04
CA GLY A 16 -2.82 2.14 -15.11
C GLY A 16 -1.42 2.69 -15.41
N LYS A 17 -1.30 3.67 -16.32
CA LYS A 17 0.00 4.28 -16.66
C LYS A 17 0.58 5.12 -15.51
N ALA A 18 -0.25 5.92 -14.85
CA ALA A 18 0.17 6.69 -13.68
C ALA A 18 0.62 5.76 -12.54
N TYR A 19 -0.19 4.76 -12.22
CA TYR A 19 0.14 3.76 -11.20
C TYR A 19 1.48 3.06 -11.46
N LEU A 20 1.71 2.61 -12.70
CA LEU A 20 2.98 1.98 -13.10
C LEU A 20 4.17 2.94 -13.00
N TRP A 21 3.98 4.24 -13.27
CA TRP A 21 5.03 5.24 -13.11
C TRP A 21 5.40 5.45 -11.65
N PHE A 22 4.39 5.54 -10.75
CA PHE A 22 4.62 5.66 -9.31
C PHE A 22 5.32 4.43 -8.75
N GLN A 23 4.91 3.23 -9.18
CA GLN A 23 5.58 1.97 -8.80
C GLN A 23 7.04 1.92 -9.25
N ARG A 24 7.35 2.37 -10.48
CA ARG A 24 8.73 2.40 -10.99
C ARG A 24 9.62 3.40 -10.26
N ASN A 25 9.07 4.50 -9.77
CA ASN A 25 9.81 5.58 -9.12
C ASN A 25 9.70 5.57 -7.59
N GLU A 26 9.25 4.45 -7.02
CA GLU A 26 8.95 4.32 -5.59
C GLU A 26 10.10 4.76 -4.67
N GLN A 27 11.34 4.32 -4.95
CA GLN A 27 12.52 4.71 -4.18
C GLN A 27 12.83 6.21 -4.28
N ARG A 28 12.60 6.81 -5.45
CA ARG A 28 12.86 8.25 -5.67
C ARG A 28 11.85 9.10 -4.91
N LEU A 29 10.59 8.70 -4.90
CA LEU A 29 9.52 9.38 -4.17
C LEU A 29 9.77 9.33 -2.65
N LEU A 30 10.21 8.19 -2.13
CA LEU A 30 10.60 8.08 -0.73
C LEU A 30 11.74 9.04 -0.37
N VAL A 31 12.78 9.15 -1.22
CA VAL A 31 13.88 10.12 -1.01
C VAL A 31 13.35 11.55 -1.01
N ILE A 32 12.44 11.89 -1.93
CA ILE A 32 11.81 13.22 -1.98
C ILE A 32 11.02 13.48 -0.69
N ASP A 33 10.22 12.53 -0.21
CA ASP A 33 9.46 12.67 1.04
C ASP A 33 10.37 12.93 2.24
N VAL A 34 11.49 12.20 2.34
CA VAL A 34 12.48 12.41 3.39
C VAL A 34 13.09 13.81 3.31
N VAL A 35 13.47 14.26 2.11
CA VAL A 35 14.00 15.62 1.90
C VAL A 35 12.95 16.68 2.27
N CYS A 36 11.68 16.46 1.92
CA CYS A 36 10.59 17.37 2.29
C CYS A 36 10.40 17.44 3.81
N ILE A 37 10.40 16.31 4.51
CA ILE A 37 10.27 16.25 5.98
C ILE A 37 11.45 16.96 6.65
N VAL A 38 12.67 16.69 6.20
CA VAL A 38 13.88 17.35 6.74
C VAL A 38 13.81 18.86 6.49
N THR A 39 13.37 19.29 5.31
CA THR A 39 13.21 20.72 5.00
C THR A 39 12.15 21.38 5.88
N LEU A 40 10.99 20.71 6.07
CA LEU A 40 9.95 21.16 7.01
C LEU A 40 10.45 21.26 8.44
N PHE A 41 11.33 20.35 8.87
CA PHE A 41 11.98 20.40 10.17
C PHE A 41 12.86 21.63 10.34
N PHE A 42 13.72 21.93 9.36
CA PHE A 42 14.53 23.15 9.39
C PHE A 42 13.67 24.42 9.34
N LEU A 43 12.59 24.41 8.56
CA LEU A 43 11.63 25.51 8.49
C LEU A 43 10.97 25.77 9.86
N HIS A 44 10.55 24.72 10.56
CA HIS A 44 9.97 24.81 11.91
C HIS A 44 10.97 25.30 12.96
N LEU A 45 12.22 24.81 12.90
CA LEU A 45 13.29 25.31 13.77
C LEU A 45 13.57 26.79 13.53
N PHE A 46 13.59 27.20 12.26
CA PHE A 46 13.83 28.58 11.89
C PHE A 46 12.72 29.51 12.42
N THR A 47 11.44 29.15 12.24
CA THR A 47 10.32 29.94 12.77
C THR A 47 10.29 29.97 14.29
N SER A 48 10.63 28.86 14.94
CA SER A 48 10.66 28.78 16.41
C SER A 48 11.81 29.59 17.02
N MET A 49 12.96 29.66 16.34
CA MET A 49 14.15 30.36 16.85
C MET A 49 14.11 31.87 16.60
N PHE A 50 13.68 32.29 15.41
CA PHE A 50 13.86 33.67 14.98
C PHE A 50 12.63 34.57 15.14
N GLN A 51 11.46 34.04 15.54
CA GLN A 51 10.20 34.78 15.76
C GLN A 51 10.09 36.06 14.92
N ILE A 52 10.24 35.92 13.60
CA ILE A 52 10.31 37.07 12.69
C ILE A 52 8.87 37.50 12.37
N PHE A 53 8.40 38.58 13.00
CA PHE A 53 7.04 39.11 12.84
C PHE A 53 6.84 39.94 11.55
N VAL A 54 7.54 39.59 10.47
CA VAL A 54 7.33 40.24 9.16
C VAL A 54 6.28 39.46 8.38
N HIS A 55 5.15 40.10 8.10
CA HIS A 55 3.99 39.48 7.46
C HIS A 55 4.34 38.80 6.13
N GLU A 56 5.20 39.40 5.32
CA GLU A 56 5.65 38.83 4.03
C GLU A 56 6.44 37.53 4.19
N ILE A 57 7.32 37.47 5.21
CA ILE A 57 8.11 36.28 5.51
C ILE A 57 7.21 35.15 6.03
N ALA A 58 6.20 35.50 6.84
CA ALA A 58 5.21 34.54 7.33
C ALA A 58 4.45 33.86 6.19
N ILE A 59 3.99 34.65 5.19
CA ILE A 59 3.31 34.13 4.00
C ILE A 59 4.24 33.23 3.19
N ALA A 60 5.49 33.65 2.96
CA ALA A 60 6.47 32.85 2.22
C ALA A 60 6.73 31.49 2.88
N VAL A 61 6.87 31.47 4.21
CA VAL A 61 7.05 30.25 5.00
C VAL A 61 5.81 29.34 4.91
N GLN A 62 4.61 29.89 4.98
CA GLN A 62 3.36 29.14 4.84
C GLN A 62 3.20 28.51 3.44
N ILE A 63 3.55 29.26 2.39
CA ILE A 63 3.52 28.75 1.01
C ILE A 63 4.54 27.60 0.87
N ALA A 64 5.77 27.79 1.35
CA ALA A 64 6.80 26.76 1.31
C ALA A 64 6.36 25.48 2.06
N ALA A 65 5.80 25.62 3.26
CA ALA A 65 5.29 24.50 4.05
C ALA A 65 4.17 23.74 3.31
N THR A 66 3.23 24.47 2.70
CA THR A 66 2.11 23.88 1.94
C THR A 66 2.60 23.14 0.71
N VAL A 67 3.56 23.70 -0.03
CA VAL A 67 4.15 23.06 -1.21
C VAL A 67 4.87 21.76 -0.84
N LEU A 68 5.68 21.77 0.22
CA LEU A 68 6.37 20.58 0.71
C LEU A 68 5.38 19.50 1.17
N ALA A 69 4.34 19.89 1.89
CA ALA A 69 3.28 18.97 2.32
C ALA A 69 2.50 18.36 1.13
N ALA A 70 2.25 19.14 0.07
CA ALA A 70 1.57 18.67 -1.13
C ALA A 70 2.39 17.58 -1.86
N PHE A 71 3.72 17.70 -1.90
CA PHE A 71 4.59 16.66 -2.45
C PHE A 71 4.48 15.34 -1.67
N ILE A 72 4.51 15.42 -0.34
CA ILE A 72 4.35 14.25 0.54
C ILE A 72 2.97 13.60 0.33
N ALA A 73 1.90 14.40 0.28
CA ALA A 73 0.56 13.87 0.04
C ALA A 73 0.47 13.16 -1.32
N LEU A 74 1.01 13.77 -2.38
CA LEU A 74 0.98 13.21 -3.74
C LEU A 74 1.71 11.86 -3.84
N SER A 75 2.79 11.71 -3.07
CA SER A 75 3.55 10.47 -2.95
C SER A 75 2.71 9.32 -2.36
N VAL A 76 1.85 9.62 -1.38
CA VAL A 76 1.08 8.62 -0.62
C VAL A 76 -0.30 8.29 -1.22
N VAL A 77 -0.91 9.21 -1.99
CA VAL A 77 -2.27 9.06 -2.57
C VAL A 77 -2.48 7.72 -3.28
N TRP A 78 -1.45 7.18 -3.93
CA TRP A 78 -1.55 5.95 -4.75
C TRP A 78 -1.35 4.65 -3.96
N LYS A 79 -1.00 4.73 -2.67
CA LYS A 79 -0.65 3.56 -1.84
C LYS A 79 -1.83 3.02 -1.03
N GLY A 80 -2.89 3.81 -0.84
CA GLY A 80 -4.14 3.36 -0.23
C GLY A 80 -4.81 4.43 0.65
N ILE A 81 -6.05 4.16 1.04
CA ILE A 81 -6.86 5.13 1.81
C ILE A 81 -6.35 5.34 3.24
N VAL A 82 -5.89 4.26 3.89
CA VAL A 82 -5.38 4.31 5.27
C VAL A 82 -4.14 5.19 5.41
N PRO A 83 -3.03 4.97 4.66
CA PRO A 83 -1.87 5.85 4.75
C PRO A 83 -2.22 7.27 4.31
N LEU A 84 -3.11 7.46 3.34
CA LEU A 84 -3.55 8.79 2.92
C LEU A 84 -4.22 9.59 4.05
N VAL A 85 -5.18 9.00 4.77
CA VAL A 85 -5.87 9.69 5.89
C VAL A 85 -4.89 10.07 6.99
N ILE A 86 -3.98 9.17 7.37
CA ILE A 86 -2.96 9.43 8.38
C ILE A 86 -2.01 10.55 7.91
N CYS A 87 -1.65 10.57 6.62
CA CYS A 87 -0.80 11.60 6.03
C CYS A 87 -1.48 12.98 6.07
N ILE A 88 -2.75 13.07 5.70
CA ILE A 88 -3.51 14.32 5.71
C ILE A 88 -3.61 14.89 7.12
N LEU A 89 -3.94 14.04 8.11
CA LEU A 89 -3.98 14.45 9.51
C LEU A 89 -2.61 14.97 9.98
N GLY A 90 -1.52 14.29 9.62
CA GLY A 90 -0.17 14.73 9.94
C GLY A 90 0.18 16.08 9.30
N ILE A 91 -0.16 16.27 8.02
CA ILE A 91 0.05 17.54 7.30
C ILE A 91 -0.72 18.70 7.96
N VAL A 92 -1.97 18.49 8.35
CA VAL A 92 -2.78 19.51 9.03
C VAL A 92 -2.12 19.94 10.34
N LEU A 93 -1.61 18.98 11.12
CA LEU A 93 -0.89 19.27 12.37
C LEU A 93 0.41 20.05 12.11
N MET A 94 1.20 19.65 11.12
CA MET A 94 2.42 20.37 10.72
C MET A 94 2.09 21.79 10.23
N HIS A 95 1.02 21.96 9.46
CA HIS A 95 0.58 23.28 9.01
C HIS A 95 0.16 24.18 10.19
N ASN A 96 -0.64 23.65 11.12
CA ASN A 96 -1.05 24.37 12.33
C ASN A 96 0.15 24.78 13.19
N SER A 97 1.19 23.95 13.28
CA SER A 97 2.40 24.30 14.04
C SER A 97 3.16 25.50 13.48
N VAL A 98 3.15 25.68 12.16
CA VAL A 98 3.80 26.81 11.47
C VAL A 98 2.96 28.08 11.63
N ILE A 99 1.63 27.95 11.68
CA ILE A 99 0.68 29.07 11.76
C ILE A 99 0.53 29.62 13.18
N LEU A 100 0.46 28.76 14.20
CA LEU A 100 0.12 29.14 15.58
C LEU A 100 0.91 30.36 16.10
N PRO A 101 2.24 30.44 15.91
CA PRO A 101 3.04 31.56 16.42
C PRO A 101 2.70 32.92 15.80
N TYR A 102 2.09 32.96 14.61
CA TYR A 102 1.79 34.20 13.88
C TYR A 102 0.41 34.78 14.21
N TYR A 103 -0.53 33.97 14.72
CA TYR A 103 -1.92 34.39 14.97
C TYR A 103 -2.30 34.40 16.45
N ALA A 104 -1.41 33.93 17.33
CA ALA A 104 -1.66 33.94 18.76
C ALA A 104 -1.23 35.28 19.37
N GLU A 105 -1.99 36.34 19.10
CA GLU A 105 -1.91 37.53 19.92
C GLU A 105 -2.45 37.21 21.32
N PRO A 106 -1.74 37.58 22.40
CA PRO A 106 -2.23 37.38 23.75
C PRO A 106 -3.46 38.26 23.99
N GLN A 107 -4.65 37.68 23.88
CA GLN A 107 -5.89 38.35 24.25
C GLN A 107 -6.11 38.24 25.76
N PRO A 108 -6.17 39.37 26.50
CA PRO A 108 -6.59 39.35 27.90
C PRO A 108 -8.09 39.06 27.96
N GLY A 109 -8.45 37.94 28.58
CA GLY A 109 -9.80 37.67 29.03
C GLY A 109 -10.01 38.28 30.41
N GLU A 110 -11.09 39.04 30.57
CA GLU A 110 -11.50 39.56 31.87
C GLU A 110 -12.87 38.98 32.24
N ALA A 111 -13.01 38.44 33.44
CA ALA A 111 -14.32 38.24 34.03
C ALA A 111 -14.38 38.76 35.46
N THR A 112 -15.53 39.33 35.80
CA THR A 112 -15.85 39.76 37.15
C THR A 112 -16.83 38.78 37.78
N VAL A 113 -16.41 38.10 38.84
CA VAL A 113 -17.28 37.23 39.65
C VAL A 113 -17.28 37.77 41.07
N GLY A 114 -18.45 38.19 41.57
CA GLY A 114 -18.61 38.65 42.96
C GLY A 114 -17.73 39.85 43.36
N GLY A 115 -17.43 40.76 42.42
CA GLY A 115 -16.60 41.94 42.68
C GLY A 115 -15.08 41.70 42.56
N ALA A 116 -14.64 40.45 42.41
CA ALA A 116 -13.26 40.14 42.06
C ALA A 116 -13.06 40.18 40.55
N ARG A 117 -12.07 40.95 40.09
CA ARG A 117 -11.60 40.96 38.69
C ARG A 117 -10.61 39.83 38.48
N PHE A 118 -10.99 38.85 37.68
CA PHE A 118 -10.09 37.81 37.19
C PHE A 118 -9.61 38.20 35.79
N THR A 119 -8.32 38.41 35.65
CA THR A 119 -7.64 38.55 34.37
C THR A 119 -6.93 37.25 34.06
N TRP A 120 -7.13 36.70 32.87
CA TRP A 120 -6.35 35.57 32.36
C TRP A 120 -5.95 35.84 30.93
N THR A 121 -4.77 35.39 30.55
CA THR A 121 -4.32 35.42 29.16
C THR A 121 -4.72 34.09 28.51
N LEU A 122 -5.62 34.13 27.52
CA LEU A 122 -6.11 32.93 26.83
C LEU A 122 -4.99 32.20 26.08
N TYR A 123 -4.00 32.96 25.60
CA TYR A 123 -2.81 32.46 24.90
C TYR A 123 -1.56 33.10 25.50
N THR A 124 -0.81 32.34 26.29
CA THR A 124 0.55 32.76 26.67
C THR A 124 1.52 32.38 25.55
N PRO A 125 2.57 33.18 25.27
CA PRO A 125 3.57 32.85 24.25
C PRO A 125 4.24 31.50 24.51
N LEU A 126 4.38 31.12 25.80
CA LEU A 126 4.86 29.81 26.20
C LEU A 126 3.89 28.68 25.78
N ALA A 127 2.59 28.82 26.07
CA ALA A 127 1.59 27.81 25.71
C ALA A 127 1.48 27.65 24.19
N VAL A 128 1.56 28.75 23.43
CA VAL A 128 1.55 28.74 21.96
C VAL A 128 2.79 28.03 21.40
N SER A 129 3.96 28.31 21.96
CA SER A 129 5.21 27.63 21.56
C SER A 129 5.17 26.13 21.85
N VAL A 130 4.71 25.74 23.04
CA VAL A 130 4.56 24.32 23.42
C VAL A 130 3.55 23.63 22.51
N ALA A 131 2.39 24.26 22.27
CA ALA A 131 1.37 23.73 21.37
C ALA A 131 1.90 23.58 19.94
N ALA A 132 2.59 24.60 19.40
CA ALA A 132 3.19 24.53 18.07
C ALA A 132 4.18 23.37 17.95
N ASN A 133 5.07 23.20 18.93
CA ASN A 133 6.02 22.08 18.95
C ASN A 133 5.32 20.72 19.03
N MET A 134 4.32 20.56 19.90
CA MET A 134 3.55 19.32 20.01
C MET A 134 2.83 18.95 18.71
N HIS A 135 2.19 19.94 18.07
CA HIS A 135 1.54 19.73 16.77
C HIS A 135 2.55 19.33 15.70
N PHE A 136 3.73 19.96 15.68
CA PHE A 136 4.77 19.64 14.72
C PHE A 136 5.28 18.21 14.87
N PHE A 137 5.71 17.82 16.08
CA PHE A 137 6.26 16.48 16.31
C PHE A 137 5.23 15.37 16.11
N LEU A 138 3.98 15.59 16.55
CA LEU A 138 2.89 14.65 16.30
C LEU A 138 2.62 14.53 14.79
N GLY A 139 2.61 15.65 14.07
CA GLY A 139 2.45 15.69 12.62
C GLY A 139 3.53 14.91 11.89
N VAL A 140 4.81 15.14 12.23
CA VAL A 140 5.95 14.39 11.67
C VAL A 140 5.82 12.90 11.96
N ALA A 141 5.46 12.51 13.18
CA ALA A 141 5.27 11.11 13.54
C ALA A 141 4.18 10.46 12.70
N MET A 142 3.03 11.12 12.53
CA MET A 142 1.92 10.64 11.72
C MET A 142 2.31 10.49 10.24
N VAL A 143 3.00 11.48 9.66
CA VAL A 143 3.51 11.41 8.29
C VAL A 143 4.51 10.25 8.14
N ALA A 144 5.44 10.08 9.08
CA ALA A 144 6.39 8.98 9.08
C ALA A 144 5.68 7.61 9.15
N PHE A 145 4.70 7.45 10.03
CA PHE A 145 3.89 6.23 10.11
C PHE A 145 3.12 5.97 8.81
N SER A 146 2.56 7.01 8.20
CA SER A 146 1.90 6.90 6.90
C SER A 146 2.85 6.38 5.82
N ILE A 147 4.06 6.93 5.72
CA ILE A 147 5.09 6.50 4.77
C ILE A 147 5.49 5.04 5.05
N ILE A 148 5.65 4.64 6.32
CA ILE A 148 5.96 3.25 6.68
C ILE A 148 4.85 2.30 6.20
N ILE A 149 3.58 2.63 6.46
CA ILE A 149 2.43 1.83 6.01
C ILE A 149 2.37 1.77 4.47
N ALA A 150 2.65 2.90 3.80
CA ALA A 150 2.57 3.03 2.36
C ALA A 150 3.69 2.27 1.60
N TYR A 151 4.93 2.32 2.10
CA TYR A 151 6.10 1.84 1.37
C TYR A 151 6.70 0.55 1.96
N ARG A 152 6.56 0.32 3.27
CA ARG A 152 7.18 -0.80 3.98
C ARG A 152 6.24 -1.38 5.05
N PRO A 153 5.01 -1.81 4.67
CA PRO A 153 4.06 -2.37 5.65
C PRO A 153 4.59 -3.63 6.33
N SER A 154 5.57 -4.31 5.73
CA SER A 154 6.28 -5.46 6.31
C SER A 154 6.90 -5.19 7.68
N ILE A 155 7.28 -3.94 7.98
CA ILE A 155 7.88 -3.57 9.27
C ILE A 155 6.84 -3.67 10.41
N LEU A 156 5.56 -3.50 10.08
CA LEU A 156 4.45 -3.53 11.04
C LEU A 156 3.87 -4.94 11.21
N PHE A 157 4.34 -5.92 10.44
CA PHE A 157 3.83 -7.29 10.53
C PHE A 157 4.55 -8.07 11.63
N ALA A 158 3.77 -8.80 12.43
CA ALA A 158 4.31 -9.73 13.41
C ALA A 158 5.09 -10.86 12.72
N ARG A 159 6.18 -11.30 13.35
CA ARG A 159 7.09 -12.34 12.83
C ARG A 159 6.41 -13.70 12.57
N ASN A 160 5.27 -13.95 13.20
CA ASN A 160 4.47 -15.18 13.07
C ASN A 160 3.31 -15.06 12.06
N ARG A 161 3.40 -14.16 11.07
CA ARG A 161 2.37 -14.12 10.03
C ARG A 161 2.39 -15.45 9.25
N PRO A 162 1.26 -16.15 9.09
CA PRO A 162 1.20 -17.29 8.21
C PRO A 162 1.60 -16.83 6.80
N GLU A 163 2.52 -17.56 6.18
CA GLU A 163 2.94 -17.28 4.82
C GLU A 163 1.68 -17.22 3.92
N PRO A 164 1.65 -16.30 2.94
CA PRO A 164 0.54 -16.31 1.98
C PRO A 164 0.42 -17.71 1.40
N LEU A 165 -0.79 -18.27 1.31
CA LEU A 165 -1.04 -19.63 0.78
C LEU A 165 -0.37 -19.87 -0.58
N ASP A 166 -0.12 -18.82 -1.36
CA ASP A 166 0.63 -18.87 -2.62
C ASP A 166 2.12 -19.27 -2.45
N SER A 167 2.72 -19.06 -1.26
CA SER A 167 4.09 -19.45 -0.93
C SER A 167 4.27 -20.96 -1.06
N GLU A 168 3.32 -21.76 -0.57
CA GLU A 168 3.39 -23.22 -0.67
C GLU A 168 3.35 -23.72 -2.12
N TRP A 169 2.72 -22.97 -3.03
CA TRP A 169 2.66 -23.33 -4.44
C TRP A 169 3.86 -22.82 -5.23
N SER A 170 4.56 -21.80 -4.72
CA SER A 170 5.72 -21.18 -5.39
C SER A 170 6.94 -22.10 -5.53
N LYS A 171 7.02 -23.17 -4.74
CA LYS A 171 8.09 -24.20 -4.84
C LYS A 171 7.95 -25.11 -6.06
N TYR A 172 6.79 -25.15 -6.71
CA TYR A 172 6.53 -26.04 -7.83
C TYR A 172 6.59 -25.28 -9.15
N PRO A 173 7.43 -25.71 -10.12
CA PRO A 173 7.47 -25.10 -11.44
C PRO A 173 6.14 -25.28 -12.19
N VAL A 174 5.71 -24.27 -12.92
CA VAL A 174 4.52 -24.36 -13.78
C VAL A 174 4.88 -25.09 -15.07
N TRP A 175 4.13 -26.15 -15.36
CA TRP A 175 4.21 -26.83 -16.65
C TRP A 175 3.48 -26.00 -17.70
N TYR A 176 4.26 -25.47 -18.63
CA TYR A 176 3.75 -24.91 -19.87
C TYR A 176 3.69 -26.04 -20.89
N ASP A 177 2.71 -26.00 -21.81
CA ASP A 177 2.52 -26.96 -22.92
C ASP A 177 3.66 -26.94 -23.95
N ASN A 178 4.89 -26.76 -23.49
CA ASN A 178 6.11 -26.78 -24.24
C ASN A 178 6.45 -28.25 -24.44
N THR A 179 6.02 -28.75 -25.60
CA THR A 179 6.27 -30.08 -26.19
C THR A 179 7.76 -30.40 -26.45
N LEU A 180 8.68 -29.77 -25.74
CA LEU A 180 10.11 -29.89 -25.97
C LEU A 180 10.71 -31.00 -25.11
N LEU A 181 10.72 -32.20 -25.70
CA LEU A 181 11.85 -33.16 -25.66
C LEU A 181 12.52 -33.32 -24.29
N ALA A 182 11.79 -33.83 -23.30
CA ALA A 182 12.45 -34.50 -22.19
C ALA A 182 12.89 -35.90 -22.67
N ASN A 183 14.19 -36.09 -22.88
CA ASN A 183 14.84 -37.39 -23.10
C ASN A 183 14.58 -38.16 -24.42
N ASN A 184 14.53 -37.52 -25.59
CA ASN A 184 14.45 -38.22 -26.91
C ASN A 184 13.29 -39.24 -27.05
N LEU A 185 12.34 -39.27 -26.12
CA LEU A 185 11.18 -40.15 -26.12
C LEU A 185 10.01 -39.33 -26.65
N THR A 186 9.61 -39.62 -27.89
CA THR A 186 8.38 -39.06 -28.48
C THR A 186 7.18 -39.72 -27.80
N GLU A 187 6.77 -39.16 -26.67
CA GLU A 187 5.61 -39.60 -25.92
C GLU A 187 4.37 -38.79 -26.34
N PRO A 188 3.20 -39.43 -26.54
CA PRO A 188 1.99 -38.70 -26.88
C PRO A 188 1.55 -37.82 -25.71
N SER A 189 1.41 -36.52 -25.98
CA SER A 189 0.79 -35.57 -25.07
C SER A 189 -0.73 -35.76 -25.07
N ILE A 190 -1.33 -35.88 -23.90
CA ILE A 190 -2.78 -35.96 -23.72
C ILE A 190 -3.26 -34.86 -22.77
N PRO A 191 -4.54 -34.44 -22.85
CA PRO A 191 -5.11 -33.55 -21.85
C PRO A 191 -4.99 -34.16 -20.45
N VAL A 192 -4.60 -33.35 -19.46
CA VAL A 192 -4.45 -33.81 -18.06
C VAL A 192 -5.74 -34.45 -17.52
N GLN A 193 -6.90 -34.00 -18.00
CA GLN A 193 -8.23 -34.56 -17.70
C GLN A 193 -8.32 -36.06 -18.02
N ASN A 194 -7.61 -36.54 -19.04
CA ASN A 194 -7.68 -37.93 -19.45
C ASN A 194 -6.97 -38.87 -18.45
N LEU A 195 -6.06 -38.34 -17.62
CA LEU A 195 -5.39 -39.07 -16.53
C LEU A 195 -6.17 -39.07 -15.21
N MET A 196 -7.32 -38.40 -15.19
CA MET A 196 -8.12 -38.18 -13.99
C MET A 196 -9.38 -39.04 -14.01
N THR A 197 -9.90 -39.34 -12.81
CA THR A 197 -11.18 -40.03 -12.66
C THR A 197 -12.34 -39.07 -12.98
N ASP A 198 -13.53 -39.59 -13.24
CA ASP A 198 -14.70 -38.76 -13.55
C ASP A 198 -15.07 -37.81 -12.40
N GLN A 199 -14.86 -38.23 -11.15
CA GLN A 199 -15.06 -37.37 -9.98
C GLN A 199 -14.09 -36.17 -9.96
N ASP A 200 -12.82 -36.41 -10.30
CA ASP A 200 -11.81 -35.34 -10.35
C ASP A 200 -12.10 -34.36 -11.49
N ARG A 201 -12.51 -34.87 -12.66
CA ARG A 201 -12.89 -34.05 -13.83
C ARG A 201 -14.02 -33.10 -13.48
N TYR A 202 -14.99 -33.55 -12.68
CA TYR A 202 -16.08 -32.71 -12.21
C TYR A 202 -15.62 -31.59 -11.26
N LEU A 203 -14.54 -31.80 -10.51
CA LEU A 203 -14.00 -30.82 -9.56
C LEU A 203 -12.90 -29.93 -10.16
N LEU A 204 -12.48 -30.18 -11.40
CA LEU A 204 -11.35 -29.49 -12.03
C LEU A 204 -11.54 -27.97 -12.14
N TRP A 205 -12.78 -27.51 -12.29
CA TRP A 205 -13.10 -26.08 -12.38
C TRP A 205 -12.75 -25.31 -11.10
N ARG A 206 -12.61 -26.00 -9.96
CA ARG A 206 -12.23 -25.41 -8.66
C ARG A 206 -10.73 -25.10 -8.59
N TYR A 207 -9.91 -25.70 -9.44
CA TYR A 207 -8.46 -25.55 -9.41
C TYR A 207 -7.98 -24.53 -10.46
N GLU A 208 -7.03 -23.70 -10.08
CA GLU A 208 -6.23 -22.89 -11.00
C GLU A 208 -5.11 -23.75 -11.61
N TYR A 209 -4.49 -24.59 -10.78
CA TYR A 209 -3.46 -25.55 -11.16
C TYR A 209 -3.64 -26.86 -10.40
N VAL A 210 -3.31 -27.96 -11.04
CA VAL A 210 -3.24 -29.29 -10.44
C VAL A 210 -1.77 -29.68 -10.29
N LEU A 211 -1.44 -30.32 -9.18
CA LEU A 211 -0.10 -30.84 -8.96
C LEU A 211 0.05 -32.21 -9.64
N ALA A 212 1.00 -32.32 -10.55
CA ALA A 212 1.32 -33.55 -11.26
C ALA A 212 2.82 -33.82 -11.22
N ASP A 213 3.20 -35.07 -11.03
CA ASP A 213 4.56 -35.53 -11.23
C ASP A 213 4.77 -35.79 -12.73
N ILE A 214 5.64 -35.01 -13.36
CA ILE A 214 6.02 -35.18 -14.77
C ILE A 214 7.50 -35.55 -14.78
N TYR A 215 7.84 -36.72 -15.34
CA TYR A 215 9.22 -37.24 -15.40
C TYR A 215 9.93 -37.31 -14.03
N GLY A 216 9.21 -37.61 -12.95
CA GLY A 216 9.77 -37.71 -11.59
C GLY A 216 9.98 -36.36 -10.90
N THR A 217 9.41 -35.28 -11.46
CA THR A 217 9.47 -33.93 -10.89
C THR A 217 8.07 -33.31 -10.76
N PRO A 218 7.72 -32.77 -9.57
CA PRO A 218 6.40 -32.19 -9.34
C PRO A 218 6.25 -30.84 -10.03
N HIS A 219 5.19 -30.69 -10.80
CA HIS A 219 4.84 -29.52 -11.60
C HIS A 219 3.39 -29.08 -11.38
N LEU A 220 3.14 -27.79 -11.57
CA LEU A 220 1.80 -27.21 -11.60
C LEU A 220 1.27 -27.17 -13.03
N VAL A 221 0.24 -27.96 -13.30
CA VAL A 221 -0.37 -28.11 -14.61
C VAL A 221 -1.72 -27.42 -14.62
N ARG A 222 -2.03 -26.67 -15.68
CA ARG A 222 -3.38 -26.09 -15.84
C ARG A 222 -4.41 -27.21 -16.05
N PRO A 223 -5.67 -27.04 -15.58
CA PRO A 223 -6.75 -28.02 -15.78
C PRO A 223 -6.99 -28.46 -17.24
N ASN A 224 -6.66 -27.61 -18.20
CA ASN A 224 -6.79 -27.89 -19.64
C ASN A 224 -5.43 -28.09 -20.33
N GLY A 225 -4.35 -28.24 -19.56
CA GLY A 225 -2.99 -28.42 -20.07
C GLY A 225 -2.75 -29.83 -20.62
N MET A 226 -1.72 -29.94 -21.44
CA MET A 226 -1.28 -31.16 -22.10
C MET A 226 -0.06 -31.73 -21.38
N VAL A 227 -0.11 -33.03 -21.09
CA VAL A 227 0.94 -33.73 -20.33
C VAL A 227 1.31 -35.06 -20.99
N PRO A 228 2.55 -35.56 -20.82
CA PRO A 228 2.95 -36.89 -21.31
C PRO A 228 2.10 -38.00 -20.67
N LYS A 229 1.55 -38.93 -21.46
CA LYS A 229 0.56 -39.91 -20.98
C LYS A 229 1.06 -40.89 -19.91
N ASN A 230 2.21 -41.50 -20.14
CA ASN A 230 2.83 -42.54 -19.32
C ASN A 230 3.77 -41.97 -18.26
N SER A 231 4.38 -40.80 -18.53
CA SER A 231 5.35 -40.17 -17.62
C SER A 231 4.70 -39.14 -16.68
N THR A 232 3.37 -39.10 -16.60
CA THR A 232 2.64 -38.19 -15.71
C THR A 232 1.81 -38.96 -14.68
N HIS A 233 2.00 -38.62 -13.40
CA HIS A 233 1.18 -39.11 -12.29
C HIS A 233 0.55 -37.95 -11.53
N ILE A 234 -0.77 -37.99 -11.31
CA ILE A 234 -1.48 -36.92 -10.59
C ILE A 234 -1.31 -37.11 -9.09
N PHE A 235 -0.88 -36.06 -8.38
CA PHE A 235 -0.81 -36.11 -6.93
C PHE A 235 -2.20 -36.11 -6.32
N ARG A 236 -2.42 -37.07 -5.43
CA ARG A 236 -3.65 -37.23 -4.67
C ARG A 236 -3.34 -37.22 -3.19
N ASP A 237 -4.26 -36.65 -2.43
CA ASP A 237 -4.22 -36.71 -0.99
C ASP A 237 -4.40 -38.16 -0.52
N LYS A 238 -3.59 -38.58 0.45
CA LYS A 238 -3.55 -39.98 0.91
C LYS A 238 -4.81 -40.35 1.69
N ASP A 239 -5.40 -39.37 2.38
CA ASP A 239 -6.55 -39.60 3.25
C ASP A 239 -7.87 -39.47 2.47
N SER A 240 -8.01 -38.42 1.66
CA SER A 240 -9.26 -38.17 0.91
C SER A 240 -9.28 -38.75 -0.51
N GLY A 241 -8.14 -39.17 -1.07
CA GLY A 241 -8.02 -39.63 -2.46
C GLY A 241 -8.21 -38.54 -3.52
N ARG A 242 -8.45 -37.29 -3.08
CA ARG A 242 -8.75 -36.15 -3.94
C ARG A 242 -7.48 -35.58 -4.57
N VAL A 243 -7.63 -35.04 -5.77
CA VAL A 243 -6.54 -34.33 -6.47
C VAL A 243 -6.05 -33.15 -5.65
N ILE A 244 -4.73 -33.01 -5.55
CA ILE A 244 -4.07 -31.87 -4.90
C ILE A 244 -3.81 -30.79 -5.94
N GLY A 245 -4.20 -29.56 -5.64
CA GLY A 245 -4.00 -28.44 -6.56
C GLY A 245 -4.26 -27.08 -5.92
N LYS A 246 -3.73 -26.04 -6.56
CA LYS A 246 -3.98 -24.66 -6.18
C LYS A 246 -5.41 -24.29 -6.55
N ALA A 247 -6.22 -23.86 -5.59
CA ALA A 247 -7.60 -23.44 -5.83
C ALA A 247 -7.67 -22.14 -6.64
N ARG A 248 -8.64 -22.06 -7.55
CA ARG A 248 -8.92 -20.88 -8.40
C ARG A 248 -9.60 -19.75 -7.63
N TYR A 249 -10.44 -20.14 -6.68
CA TYR A 249 -11.14 -19.22 -5.80
C TYR A 249 -10.77 -19.58 -4.36
N THR A 250 -10.09 -18.66 -3.68
CA THR A 250 -9.90 -18.75 -2.23
C THR A 250 -11.20 -18.30 -1.56
N GLY A 251 -12.20 -19.18 -1.60
CA GLY A 251 -13.45 -19.03 -0.89
C GLY A 251 -13.79 -20.37 -0.25
N PHE A 252 -13.89 -20.39 1.08
CA PHE A 252 -14.42 -21.52 1.82
C PHE A 252 -15.81 -21.85 1.28
N PHE A 253 -15.91 -22.90 0.48
CA PHE A 253 -17.14 -23.63 0.31
C PHE A 253 -16.94 -24.95 1.05
N MET A 254 -17.54 -25.03 2.24
CA MET A 254 -17.78 -26.30 2.95
C MET A 254 -18.48 -27.28 2.03
#